data_AF-A0A7Y2GMP9-F1
#
_entry.id   AF-A0A7Y2GMP9-F1
#
_cell.length_a   1.000
_cell.length_b   1.000
_cell.length_c   1.000
_cell.angle_alpha   90.00
_cell.angle_beta   90.00
_cell.angle_gamma   90.00
#
_symmetry.space_group_name_H-M   'P 1'
#
loop_
_entity.id
_entity.type
_entity.pdbx_description
1 polymer ?
#
loop_
_entity_poly.entity_id
_entity_poly.type
_entity_poly.pdbx_seq_one_letter_code
_entity_poly.pdbx_strand_id
1 'polypeptide(L)'
;MQLTEKVANPIDNFILARLEKESLKPSPEADKELLLRRLSFDLTGLPPTLAEIDAFLKDDSPNAYEKQVDRLLASPHYGEQMTLDWMDLSRYADTHGYTVDRYRDVSVWRDWVIKAFNENMPYDEFIRWQLAGDMMPNASKEQILATTFNRLHPQNLEGGIIDEEFRSEYVSDRTNVVSEAFMGLTMACAKCHDHKYDPISQKNYFEMYSFFNNVNESGQIPWDWSMPVPNMLLPTEEQEKFMVYVDGLIGEKEEEVVEVAKMEGDEAEKWIASEAYKKINGKAMPSNLVGKIDFTNGSINNSVAPFHQGEMKQEFAKNQKVVLAEGYSGKGLLLDGDTWLDMGQLGIFRRNEPFSVGIRVFVPSDLETGFIFHKHYSTQLHSYRGYSLSLRENKIELLMAHVWPDNAIVERSLKDIPKDQWVQLTMTYDGSSTAEGLKVFVDGLEQKTTVVNDNLYKDIIFNSYEDYIYKHPIEPGLQIGAIWRGKGIGGAKVDDILVFDKELAAIEVAQIAKPELLEPLLTKSSKDLSERERKSLTQYFLATRSKEYQSSLAALEKVRKEQADSLERVKEIMVMKEMEEPRETYLLERGQYDMYG
;
A
#
# COMPACT_ATOMS: atom_id res chain seq x y z
N MET A 1 -58.07 -4.03 39.03
CA MET A 1 -56.66 -4.43 39.16
C MET A 1 -55.84 -3.27 38.65
N GLN A 2 -55.13 -2.59 39.54
CA GLN A 2 -54.32 -1.43 39.15
C GLN A 2 -53.12 -1.96 38.34
N LEU A 3 -52.77 -1.32 37.22
CA LEU A 3 -51.65 -1.79 36.38
C LEU A 3 -50.32 -1.72 37.13
N THR A 4 -50.23 -0.89 38.17
CA THR A 4 -49.12 -0.82 39.15
C THR A 4 -48.81 -2.15 39.86
N GLU A 5 -49.76 -3.07 39.98
CA GLU A 5 -49.54 -4.41 40.57
C GLU A 5 -48.82 -5.37 39.60
N LYS A 6 -48.54 -4.95 38.36
CA LYS A 6 -47.89 -5.75 37.31
C LYS A 6 -46.45 -5.31 36.97
N VAL A 7 -45.83 -4.46 37.78
CA VAL A 7 -44.45 -4.00 37.57
C VAL A 7 -43.49 -5.09 38.03
N ALA A 8 -42.77 -5.73 37.10
CA ALA A 8 -41.73 -6.71 37.40
C ALA A 8 -40.33 -6.08 37.32
N ASN A 9 -40.13 -5.09 36.44
CA ASN A 9 -38.87 -4.38 36.28
C ASN A 9 -39.10 -2.86 36.04
N PRO A 10 -38.04 -2.02 36.08
CA PRO A 10 -38.19 -0.58 35.88
C PRO A 10 -38.78 -0.17 34.52
N ILE A 11 -38.54 -0.93 33.44
CA ILE A 11 -39.04 -0.65 32.08
C ILE A 11 -40.57 -0.76 32.05
N ASP A 12 -41.15 -1.70 32.79
CA ASP A 12 -42.60 -1.91 32.84
C ASP A 12 -43.35 -0.65 33.27
N ASN A 13 -42.76 0.19 34.11
CA ASN A 13 -43.37 1.46 34.52
C ASN A 13 -43.66 2.37 33.32
N PHE A 14 -42.75 2.45 32.35
CA PHE A 14 -42.91 3.28 31.16
C PHE A 14 -43.97 2.72 30.22
N ILE A 15 -43.99 1.40 30.04
CA ILE A 15 -44.98 0.72 29.19
C ILE A 15 -46.37 0.83 29.80
N LEU A 16 -46.51 0.51 31.09
CA LEU A 16 -47.80 0.55 31.80
C LEU A 16 -48.35 1.97 31.87
N ALA A 17 -47.52 2.99 32.11
CA ALA A 17 -47.94 4.39 32.07
C ALA A 17 -48.48 4.79 30.69
N ARG A 18 -47.86 4.32 29.60
CA ARG A 18 -48.36 4.55 28.24
C ARG A 18 -49.69 3.85 28.01
N LEU A 19 -49.81 2.58 28.43
CA LEU A 19 -51.04 1.80 28.29
C LEU A 19 -52.21 2.42 29.08
N GLU A 20 -51.97 2.89 30.31
CA GLU A 20 -52.96 3.59 31.13
C GLU A 20 -53.47 4.85 30.44
N LYS A 21 -52.55 5.68 29.93
CA LYS A 21 -52.91 6.91 29.20
C LYS A 21 -53.77 6.63 27.98
N GLU A 22 -53.48 5.56 27.26
CA GLU A 22 -54.22 5.14 26.06
C GLU A 22 -55.43 4.25 26.39
N SER A 23 -55.74 4.01 27.68
CA SER A 23 -56.84 3.14 28.13
C SER A 23 -56.76 1.69 27.60
N LEU A 24 -55.54 1.20 27.38
CA LEU A 24 -55.24 -0.16 26.94
C LEU A 24 -54.87 -1.08 28.11
N LYS A 25 -55.04 -2.39 27.91
CA LYS A 25 -54.61 -3.42 28.87
C LYS A 25 -53.54 -4.30 28.24
N PRO A 26 -52.58 -4.83 29.02
CA PRO A 26 -51.64 -5.83 28.53
C PRO A 26 -52.37 -7.06 27.98
N SER A 27 -51.84 -7.64 26.92
CA SER A 27 -52.27 -8.93 26.40
C SER A 27 -52.06 -10.05 27.44
N PRO A 28 -52.85 -11.14 27.39
CA PRO A 28 -52.54 -12.34 28.17
C PRO A 28 -51.17 -12.90 27.77
N GLU A 29 -50.50 -13.54 28.73
CA GLU A 29 -49.25 -14.26 28.48
C GLU A 29 -49.48 -15.39 27.46
N ALA A 30 -48.50 -15.60 26.59
CA ALA A 30 -48.54 -16.68 25.61
C ALA A 30 -48.34 -18.04 26.31
N ASP A 31 -48.77 -19.12 25.66
CA ASP A 31 -48.45 -20.46 26.15
C ASP A 31 -46.94 -20.76 26.03
N LYS A 32 -46.46 -21.74 26.79
CA LYS A 32 -45.04 -22.11 26.84
C LYS A 32 -44.47 -22.43 25.45
N GLU A 33 -45.24 -23.09 24.58
CA GLU A 33 -44.78 -23.41 23.22
C GLU A 33 -44.54 -22.14 22.39
N LEU A 34 -45.50 -21.20 22.39
CA LEU A 34 -45.36 -19.95 21.65
C LEU A 34 -44.29 -19.04 22.27
N LEU A 35 -44.16 -19.03 23.61
CA LEU A 35 -43.10 -18.30 24.31
C LEU A 35 -41.71 -18.79 23.89
N LEU A 36 -41.46 -20.10 23.95
CA LEU A 36 -40.18 -20.65 23.55
C LEU A 36 -39.91 -20.40 22.06
N ARG A 37 -40.92 -20.57 21.19
CA ARG A 37 -40.77 -20.29 19.77
C ARG A 37 -40.35 -18.84 19.50
N ARG A 38 -41.01 -17.86 20.12
CA ARG A 38 -40.66 -16.44 19.98
C ARG A 38 -39.24 -16.19 20.50
N LEU A 39 -38.96 -16.66 21.70
CA LEU A 39 -37.66 -16.48 22.34
C LEU A 39 -36.51 -17.08 21.50
N SER A 40 -36.69 -18.26 20.90
CA SER A 40 -35.68 -18.87 20.04
C SER A 40 -35.47 -18.09 18.73
N PHE A 41 -36.53 -17.61 18.08
CA PHE A 41 -36.35 -16.76 16.89
C PHE A 41 -35.70 -15.41 17.24
N ASP A 42 -36.10 -14.78 18.34
CA ASP A 42 -35.55 -13.48 18.74
C ASP A 42 -34.07 -13.60 19.13
N LEU A 43 -33.71 -14.63 19.91
CA LEU A 43 -32.34 -14.76 20.43
C LEU A 43 -31.39 -15.49 19.50
N THR A 44 -31.86 -16.46 18.70
CA THR A 44 -30.96 -17.30 17.88
C THR A 44 -31.35 -17.36 16.41
N GLY A 45 -32.43 -16.72 15.98
CA GLY A 45 -32.91 -16.76 14.58
C GLY A 45 -33.44 -18.12 14.13
N LEU A 46 -33.46 -19.12 15.04
CA LEU A 46 -33.75 -20.51 14.74
C LEU A 46 -34.98 -20.99 15.52
N PRO A 47 -35.80 -21.89 14.96
CA PRO A 47 -36.89 -22.50 15.70
C PRO A 47 -36.36 -23.45 16.79
N PRO A 48 -37.06 -23.61 17.92
CA PRO A 48 -36.72 -24.63 18.89
C PRO A 48 -36.97 -26.04 18.32
N THR A 49 -36.15 -27.01 18.73
CA THR A 49 -36.36 -28.43 18.42
C THR A 49 -37.53 -29.00 19.22
N LEU A 50 -38.11 -30.10 18.75
CA LEU A 50 -39.19 -30.78 19.46
C LEU A 50 -38.76 -31.23 20.87
N ALA A 51 -37.51 -31.66 21.04
CA ALA A 51 -36.97 -32.07 22.33
C ALA A 51 -36.88 -30.90 23.33
N GLU A 52 -36.51 -29.70 22.86
CA GLU A 52 -36.46 -28.50 23.69
C GLU A 52 -37.86 -28.02 24.09
N ILE A 53 -38.84 -28.10 23.18
CA ILE A 53 -40.25 -27.83 23.47
C ILE A 53 -40.75 -28.79 24.56
N ASP A 54 -40.57 -30.09 24.37
CA ASP A 54 -40.99 -31.11 25.33
C ASP A 54 -40.35 -30.92 26.70
N ALA A 55 -39.07 -30.52 26.74
CA ALA A 55 -38.35 -30.25 27.98
C ALA A 55 -38.92 -29.01 28.70
N PHE A 56 -39.20 -27.92 27.98
CA PHE A 56 -39.75 -26.69 28.57
C PHE A 56 -41.20 -26.88 29.05
N LEU A 57 -42.02 -27.63 28.30
CA LEU A 57 -43.38 -27.96 28.70
C LEU A 57 -43.42 -28.76 30.01
N LYS A 58 -42.43 -29.61 30.28
CA LYS A 58 -42.31 -30.44 31.49
C LYS A 58 -41.65 -29.72 32.68
N ASP A 59 -41.01 -28.57 32.47
CA ASP A 59 -40.35 -27.84 33.55
C ASP A 59 -41.34 -26.89 34.25
N ASP A 60 -41.84 -27.31 35.42
CA ASP A 60 -42.76 -26.52 36.26
C ASP A 60 -42.03 -25.70 37.34
N SER A 61 -40.70 -25.58 37.26
CA SER A 61 -39.96 -24.72 38.18
C SER A 61 -40.34 -23.25 37.99
N PRO A 62 -40.30 -22.44 39.07
CA PRO A 62 -40.67 -21.03 38.99
C PRO A 62 -39.76 -20.19 38.09
N ASN A 63 -38.60 -20.73 37.69
CA ASN A 63 -37.64 -20.09 36.80
C ASN A 63 -37.47 -20.84 35.45
N ALA A 64 -38.47 -21.61 35.02
CA ALA A 64 -38.40 -22.41 33.81
C ALA A 64 -38.13 -21.57 32.55
N TYR A 65 -38.71 -20.37 32.48
CA TYR A 65 -38.52 -19.44 31.35
C TYR A 65 -37.09 -18.89 31.33
N GLU A 66 -36.59 -18.42 32.47
CA GLU A 66 -35.24 -17.87 32.63
C GLU A 66 -34.18 -18.90 32.26
N LYS A 67 -34.37 -20.19 32.58
CA LYS A 67 -33.46 -21.25 32.10
C LYS A 67 -33.41 -21.36 30.58
N GLN A 68 -34.53 -21.12 29.87
CA GLN A 68 -34.53 -21.11 28.42
C GLN A 68 -33.82 -19.86 27.87
N VAL A 69 -34.01 -18.70 28.53
CA VAL A 69 -33.27 -17.48 28.19
C VAL A 69 -31.77 -17.72 28.34
N ASP A 70 -31.31 -18.18 29.50
CA ASP A 70 -29.88 -18.47 29.76
C ASP A 70 -29.30 -19.47 28.77
N ARG A 71 -30.07 -20.53 28.45
CA ARG A 71 -29.66 -21.55 27.47
C ARG A 71 -29.49 -20.97 26.07
N LEU A 72 -30.42 -20.11 25.63
CA LEU A 72 -30.39 -19.52 24.29
C LEU A 72 -29.32 -18.44 24.19
N LEU A 73 -29.13 -17.62 25.23
CA LEU A 73 -28.03 -16.65 25.31
C LEU A 73 -26.65 -17.33 25.30
N ALA A 74 -26.53 -18.53 25.88
CA ALA A 74 -25.30 -19.32 25.84
C ALA A 74 -25.08 -20.09 24.52
N SER A 75 -26.00 -20.01 23.55
CA SER A 75 -25.89 -20.65 22.25
C SER A 75 -24.92 -19.88 21.35
N PRO A 76 -24.06 -20.53 20.54
CA PRO A 76 -23.25 -19.83 19.55
C PRO A 76 -24.09 -19.05 18.51
N HIS A 77 -25.32 -19.50 18.26
CA HIS A 77 -26.28 -18.85 17.36
C HIS A 77 -26.81 -17.52 17.90
N TYR A 78 -26.59 -17.21 19.19
CA TYR A 78 -26.97 -15.93 19.77
C TYR A 78 -26.22 -14.77 19.11
N GLY A 79 -24.88 -14.85 19.08
CA GLY A 79 -24.06 -13.85 18.42
C GLY A 79 -24.34 -13.75 16.91
N GLU A 80 -24.61 -14.86 16.23
CA GLU A 80 -24.96 -14.86 14.81
C GLU A 80 -26.25 -14.05 14.55
N GLN A 81 -27.28 -14.23 15.37
CA GLN A 81 -28.55 -13.51 15.24
C GLN A 81 -28.44 -12.05 15.67
N MET A 82 -27.86 -11.79 16.84
CA MET A 82 -27.82 -10.44 17.43
C MET A 82 -26.92 -9.47 16.67
N THR A 83 -25.96 -9.99 15.91
CA THR A 83 -25.05 -9.14 15.13
C THR A 83 -25.62 -8.69 13.80
N LEU A 84 -26.77 -9.23 13.33
CA LEU A 84 -27.33 -8.86 12.02
C LEU A 84 -27.54 -7.34 11.88
N ASP A 85 -28.16 -6.70 12.87
CA ASP A 85 -28.37 -5.24 12.85
C ASP A 85 -27.02 -4.48 12.87
N TRP A 86 -26.01 -5.01 13.57
CA TRP A 86 -24.67 -4.44 13.58
C TRP A 86 -23.96 -4.60 12.23
N MET A 87 -24.12 -5.75 11.58
CA MET A 87 -23.56 -6.02 10.25
C MET A 87 -24.16 -5.06 9.21
N ASP A 88 -25.48 -4.83 9.27
CA ASP A 88 -26.13 -3.85 8.40
C ASP A 88 -25.62 -2.43 8.67
N LEU A 89 -25.55 -2.01 9.94
CA LEU A 89 -25.07 -0.68 10.35
C LEU A 89 -23.59 -0.45 9.96
N SER A 90 -22.75 -1.47 10.09
CA SER A 90 -21.34 -1.42 9.70
C SER A 90 -21.12 -1.52 8.19
N ARG A 91 -22.18 -1.83 7.42
CA ARG A 91 -22.16 -2.07 5.97
C ARG A 91 -21.29 -3.24 5.58
N TYR A 92 -21.39 -4.31 6.36
CA TYR A 92 -20.77 -5.57 6.04
C TYR A 92 -21.26 -6.07 4.67
N ALA A 93 -20.31 -6.40 3.79
CA ALA A 93 -20.54 -7.02 2.51
C ALA A 93 -19.31 -7.83 2.11
N ASP A 94 -19.53 -8.99 1.47
CA ASP A 94 -18.47 -9.83 0.91
C ASP A 94 -17.92 -9.28 -0.43
N THR A 95 -18.25 -8.02 -0.75
CA THR A 95 -17.81 -7.32 -1.94
C THR A 95 -17.47 -5.86 -1.65
N HIS A 96 -16.77 -5.21 -2.57
CA HIS A 96 -16.40 -3.80 -2.47
C HIS A 96 -17.54 -2.83 -2.83
N GLY A 97 -18.62 -3.30 -3.46
CA GLY A 97 -19.76 -2.46 -3.84
C GLY A 97 -19.48 -1.49 -4.99
N TYR A 98 -20.28 -0.42 -5.03
CA TYR A 98 -20.22 0.65 -6.02
C TYR A 98 -20.49 0.18 -7.47
N THR A 99 -19.71 0.64 -8.46
CA THR A 99 -19.89 0.32 -9.88
C THR A 99 -19.23 -1.01 -10.28
N VAL A 100 -18.12 -1.37 -9.65
CA VAL A 100 -17.36 -2.60 -9.93
C VAL A 100 -17.30 -3.46 -8.66
N ASP A 101 -18.28 -4.35 -8.54
CA ASP A 101 -18.55 -5.12 -7.33
C ASP A 101 -17.67 -6.37 -7.21
N ARG A 102 -16.39 -6.16 -6.88
CA ARG A 102 -15.42 -7.26 -6.70
C ARG A 102 -15.54 -7.89 -5.32
N TYR A 103 -15.22 -9.17 -5.22
CA TYR A 103 -15.16 -9.90 -3.96
C TYR A 103 -14.16 -9.27 -2.99
N ARG A 104 -14.55 -9.19 -1.72
CA ARG A 104 -13.77 -8.70 -0.58
C ARG A 104 -13.93 -9.67 0.59
N ASP A 105 -12.87 -10.39 0.94
CA ASP A 105 -12.90 -11.31 2.08
C ASP A 105 -12.79 -10.53 3.40
N VAL A 106 -13.92 -10.33 4.08
CA VAL A 106 -14.01 -9.71 5.43
C VAL A 106 -14.55 -10.69 6.46
N SER A 107 -14.57 -11.99 6.15
CA SER A 107 -15.18 -13.00 7.02
C SER A 107 -14.52 -13.06 8.40
N VAL A 108 -13.22 -12.80 8.47
CA VAL A 108 -12.46 -12.82 9.73
C VAL A 108 -12.91 -11.71 10.68
N TRP A 109 -13.25 -10.53 10.15
CA TRP A 109 -13.82 -9.46 10.96
C TRP A 109 -15.26 -9.78 11.39
N ARG A 110 -16.07 -10.37 10.50
CA ARG A 110 -17.44 -10.82 10.85
C ARG A 110 -17.40 -11.82 12.00
N ASP A 111 -16.53 -12.81 11.90
CA ASP A 111 -16.37 -13.86 12.92
C ASP A 111 -15.89 -13.26 14.25
N TRP A 112 -15.04 -12.22 14.21
CA TRP A 112 -14.65 -11.45 15.39
C TRP A 112 -15.84 -10.72 16.04
N VAL A 113 -16.71 -10.07 15.27
CA VAL A 113 -17.92 -9.41 15.81
C VAL A 113 -18.86 -10.43 16.47
N ILE A 114 -19.12 -11.56 15.80
CA ILE A 114 -19.96 -12.65 16.36
C ILE A 114 -19.37 -13.17 17.67
N LYS A 115 -18.04 -13.37 17.70
CA LYS A 115 -17.32 -13.78 18.91
C LYS A 115 -17.46 -12.74 20.02
N ALA A 116 -17.30 -11.45 19.73
CA ALA A 116 -17.42 -10.37 20.73
C ALA A 116 -18.81 -10.33 21.39
N PHE A 117 -19.88 -10.59 20.63
CA PHE A 117 -21.24 -10.69 21.16
C PHE A 117 -21.43 -11.94 22.03
N ASN A 118 -20.94 -13.10 21.56
CA ASN A 118 -21.04 -14.36 22.30
C ASN A 118 -20.23 -14.35 23.62
N GLU A 119 -19.09 -13.65 23.64
CA GLU A 119 -18.27 -13.47 24.84
C GLU A 119 -18.78 -12.34 25.75
N ASN A 120 -19.86 -11.65 25.34
CA ASN A 120 -20.44 -10.51 26.05
C ASN A 120 -19.37 -9.43 26.36
N MET A 121 -18.58 -9.09 25.33
CA MET A 121 -17.57 -8.04 25.41
C MET A 121 -18.22 -6.73 25.91
N PRO A 122 -17.60 -6.01 26.86
CA PRO A 122 -18.10 -4.72 27.30
C PRO A 122 -18.31 -3.77 26.12
N TYR A 123 -19.47 -3.13 26.05
CA TYR A 123 -19.82 -2.26 24.92
C TYR A 123 -18.78 -1.15 24.70
N ASP A 124 -18.25 -0.56 25.77
CA ASP A 124 -17.23 0.50 25.66
C ASP A 124 -15.90 -0.01 25.07
N GLU A 125 -15.58 -1.29 25.27
CA GLU A 125 -14.41 -1.94 24.67
C GLU A 125 -14.67 -2.26 23.20
N PHE A 126 -15.82 -2.86 22.90
CA PHE A 126 -16.25 -3.20 21.54
C PHE A 126 -16.24 -1.99 20.60
N ILE A 127 -16.76 -0.84 21.05
CA ILE A 127 -16.74 0.39 20.25
C ILE A 127 -15.33 0.98 20.14
N ARG A 128 -14.55 0.95 21.23
CA ARG A 128 -13.21 1.57 21.26
C ARG A 128 -12.24 0.84 20.34
N TRP A 129 -12.30 -0.49 20.29
CA TRP A 129 -11.46 -1.28 19.40
C TRP A 129 -11.81 -1.03 17.92
N GLN A 130 -13.10 -0.90 17.58
CA GLN A 130 -13.50 -0.60 16.20
C GLN A 130 -13.12 0.81 15.75
N LEU A 131 -13.16 1.79 16.66
CA LEU A 131 -12.83 3.18 16.33
C LEU A 131 -11.32 3.45 16.28
N ALA A 132 -10.53 2.87 17.18
CA ALA A 132 -9.13 3.25 17.39
C ALA A 132 -8.27 2.09 17.92
N GLY A 133 -8.58 0.85 17.55
CA GLY A 133 -7.83 -0.33 17.99
C GLY A 133 -6.37 -0.32 17.52
N ASP A 134 -6.07 0.25 16.36
CA ASP A 134 -4.72 0.44 15.81
C ASP A 134 -3.89 1.47 16.61
N MET A 135 -4.55 2.43 17.23
CA MET A 135 -3.92 3.48 18.04
C MET A 135 -3.68 3.05 19.51
N MET A 136 -4.06 1.84 19.89
CA MET A 136 -3.85 1.37 21.25
C MET A 136 -2.36 1.09 21.53
N PRO A 137 -1.88 1.37 22.76
CA PRO A 137 -0.52 1.02 23.14
C PRO A 137 -0.28 -0.48 23.00
N ASN A 138 0.67 -0.88 22.15
CA ASN A 138 0.97 -2.28 21.82
C ASN A 138 -0.29 -3.05 21.35
N ALA A 139 -1.04 -2.44 20.44
CA ALA A 139 -2.27 -3.00 19.90
C ALA A 139 -2.10 -4.47 19.47
N SER A 140 -3.00 -5.33 19.94
CA SER A 140 -3.05 -6.73 19.51
C SER A 140 -3.57 -6.83 18.07
N LYS A 141 -3.29 -7.94 17.38
CA LYS A 141 -3.88 -8.21 16.05
C LYS A 141 -5.42 -8.15 16.07
N GLU A 142 -6.05 -8.54 17.18
CA GLU A 142 -7.50 -8.51 17.34
C GLU A 142 -8.03 -7.07 17.49
N GLN A 143 -7.29 -6.20 18.19
CA GLN A 143 -7.60 -4.77 18.29
C GLN A 143 -7.45 -4.08 16.92
N ILE A 144 -6.38 -4.36 16.19
CA ILE A 144 -6.19 -3.82 14.83
C ILE A 144 -7.28 -4.36 13.89
N LEU A 145 -7.59 -5.66 13.94
CA LEU A 145 -8.65 -6.29 13.15
C LEU A 145 -10.00 -5.60 13.35
N ALA A 146 -10.36 -5.26 14.58
CA ALA A 146 -11.62 -4.59 14.89
C ALA A 146 -11.82 -3.30 14.08
N THR A 147 -10.74 -2.58 13.78
CA THR A 147 -10.79 -1.33 13.00
C THR A 147 -11.24 -1.50 11.55
N THR A 148 -11.34 -2.74 11.05
CA THR A 148 -11.96 -3.05 9.75
C THR A 148 -13.36 -2.43 9.64
N PHE A 149 -14.07 -2.21 10.75
CA PHE A 149 -15.33 -1.44 10.79
C PHE A 149 -15.26 -0.12 9.99
N ASN A 150 -14.18 0.65 10.16
CA ASN A 150 -13.95 1.91 9.44
C ASN A 150 -13.51 1.72 7.98
N ARG A 151 -13.39 0.47 7.53
CA ARG A 151 -12.91 0.06 6.22
C ARG A 151 -13.95 -0.69 5.38
N LEU A 152 -15.18 -0.84 5.86
CA LEU A 152 -16.25 -1.60 5.18
C LEU A 152 -17.05 -0.83 4.12
N HIS A 153 -16.90 0.49 4.09
CA HIS A 153 -17.46 1.37 3.05
C HIS A 153 -17.26 0.85 1.60
N PRO A 154 -18.14 1.26 0.66
CA PRO A 154 -17.97 0.94 -0.75
C PRO A 154 -16.79 1.65 -1.42
N GLN A 155 -16.07 0.97 -2.31
CA GLN A 155 -14.91 1.52 -3.01
C GLN A 155 -15.09 1.52 -4.52
N ASN A 156 -14.47 2.49 -5.21
CA ASN A 156 -14.55 2.60 -6.65
C ASN A 156 -13.29 2.04 -7.36
N LEU A 157 -13.49 1.55 -8.59
CA LEU A 157 -12.47 1.09 -9.55
C LEU A 157 -12.68 1.69 -10.95
N GLU A 158 -13.61 2.64 -11.10
CA GLU A 158 -13.94 3.17 -12.42
C GLU A 158 -12.75 3.92 -13.02
N GLY A 159 -12.51 3.72 -14.33
CA GLY A 159 -11.48 4.46 -15.03
C GLY A 159 -11.91 5.90 -15.29
N GLY A 160 -11.04 6.86 -14.99
CA GLY A 160 -11.32 8.29 -15.20
C GLY A 160 -11.92 9.00 -13.99
N ILE A 161 -11.96 8.32 -12.84
CA ILE A 161 -12.28 8.96 -11.56
C ILE A 161 -11.25 10.00 -11.16
N ILE A 162 -11.68 10.91 -10.30
CA ILE A 162 -10.81 11.93 -9.72
C ILE A 162 -10.32 11.41 -8.37
N ASP A 163 -9.01 11.18 -8.26
CA ASP A 163 -8.44 10.47 -7.11
C ASP A 163 -8.82 11.13 -5.77
N GLU A 164 -8.79 12.46 -5.72
CA GLU A 164 -9.08 13.22 -4.50
C GLU A 164 -10.57 13.18 -4.11
N GLU A 165 -11.48 13.08 -5.09
CA GLU A 165 -12.92 12.94 -4.83
C GLU A 165 -13.18 11.65 -4.04
N PHE A 166 -12.68 10.50 -4.52
CA PHE A 166 -12.95 9.21 -3.88
C PHE A 166 -12.22 9.05 -2.56
N ARG A 167 -11.02 9.60 -2.43
CA ARG A 167 -10.32 9.68 -1.15
C ARG A 167 -11.15 10.47 -0.13
N SER A 168 -11.74 11.61 -0.52
CA SER A 168 -12.57 12.42 0.37
C SER A 168 -13.94 11.81 0.67
N GLU A 169 -14.59 11.19 -0.31
CA GLU A 169 -15.85 10.45 -0.10
C GLU A 169 -15.66 9.30 0.89
N TYR A 170 -14.53 8.59 0.82
CA TYR A 170 -14.22 7.53 1.77
C TYR A 170 -14.16 8.06 3.22
N VAL A 171 -13.44 9.15 3.45
CA VAL A 171 -13.35 9.77 4.78
C VAL A 171 -14.72 10.32 5.24
N SER A 172 -15.51 10.85 4.30
CA SER A 172 -16.88 11.31 4.56
C SER A 172 -17.78 10.16 5.04
N ASP A 173 -17.65 8.97 4.44
CA ASP A 173 -18.42 7.80 4.83
C ASP A 173 -18.12 7.35 6.27
N ARG A 174 -16.84 7.33 6.68
CA ARG A 174 -16.45 7.05 8.07
C ARG A 174 -17.05 8.08 9.05
N THR A 175 -17.01 9.35 8.66
CA THR A 175 -17.61 10.44 9.44
C THR A 175 -19.10 10.20 9.65
N ASN A 176 -19.81 9.81 8.59
CA ASN A 176 -21.24 9.56 8.63
C ASN A 176 -21.58 8.32 9.48
N VAL A 177 -20.89 7.19 9.27
CA VAL A 177 -21.18 5.96 10.02
C VAL A 177 -20.94 6.12 11.49
N VAL A 178 -19.88 6.82 11.88
CA VAL A 178 -19.55 6.98 13.29
C VAL A 178 -20.60 7.86 13.98
N SER A 179 -21.06 8.91 13.28
CA SER A 179 -22.13 9.78 13.76
C SER A 179 -23.46 9.02 13.91
N GLU A 180 -23.82 8.20 12.93
CA GLU A 180 -25.07 7.45 12.92
C GLU A 180 -25.05 6.30 13.93
N ALA A 181 -23.98 5.50 13.94
CA ALA A 181 -23.87 4.29 14.74
C ALA A 181 -23.67 4.56 16.24
N PHE A 182 -22.84 5.54 16.59
CA PHE A 182 -22.46 5.76 17.99
C PHE A 182 -23.10 6.99 18.63
N MET A 183 -23.43 8.01 17.84
CA MET A 183 -24.05 9.25 18.36
C MET A 183 -25.56 9.28 18.13
N GLY A 184 -26.10 8.43 17.25
CA GLY A 184 -27.51 8.46 16.86
C GLY A 184 -27.89 9.77 16.13
N LEU A 185 -26.92 10.40 15.46
CA LEU A 185 -27.08 11.68 14.77
C LEU A 185 -26.68 11.56 13.30
N THR A 186 -27.50 12.11 12.41
CA THR A 186 -27.15 12.20 10.98
C THR A 186 -26.33 13.46 10.74
N MET A 187 -25.05 13.31 10.38
CA MET A 187 -24.17 14.45 10.07
C MET A 187 -24.00 14.70 8.56
N ALA A 188 -24.45 13.79 7.69
CA ALA A 188 -24.17 13.84 6.25
C ALA A 188 -24.61 15.15 5.56
N CYS A 189 -25.72 15.78 5.98
CA CYS A 189 -26.13 17.08 5.42
C CYS A 189 -25.12 18.19 5.72
N ALA A 190 -24.44 18.11 6.87
CA ALA A 190 -23.47 19.08 7.33
C ALA A 190 -22.22 19.17 6.43
N LYS A 191 -21.97 18.14 5.60
CA LYS A 191 -20.85 18.12 4.64
C LYS A 191 -20.82 19.34 3.71
N CYS A 192 -21.99 19.75 3.22
CA CYS A 192 -22.13 20.77 2.16
C CYS A 192 -22.63 22.12 2.66
N HIS A 193 -23.26 22.17 3.83
CA HIS A 193 -23.84 23.36 4.46
C HIS A 193 -24.20 23.01 5.90
N ASP A 194 -24.43 23.99 6.79
CA ASP A 194 -24.89 23.72 8.16
C ASP A 194 -26.12 22.80 8.19
N HIS A 195 -26.17 21.87 9.16
CA HIS A 195 -27.24 20.89 9.27
C HIS A 195 -28.61 21.57 9.35
N LYS A 196 -29.60 21.03 8.65
CA LYS A 196 -30.90 21.69 8.46
C LYS A 196 -31.69 21.86 9.76
N TYR A 197 -31.57 20.90 10.67
CA TYR A 197 -32.40 20.84 11.88
C TYR A 197 -31.61 20.83 13.19
N ASP A 198 -30.34 20.44 13.12
CA ASP A 198 -29.49 20.26 14.29
C ASP A 198 -28.42 21.36 14.30
N PRO A 199 -27.95 21.81 15.48
CA PRO A 199 -26.96 22.88 15.60
C PRO A 199 -25.54 22.37 15.26
N ILE A 200 -25.38 21.75 14.10
CA ILE A 200 -24.13 21.20 13.59
C ILE A 200 -23.73 22.02 12.38
N SER A 201 -22.67 22.83 12.51
CA SER A 201 -22.16 23.61 11.39
C SER A 201 -21.40 22.73 10.40
N GLN A 202 -21.21 23.20 9.17
CA GLN A 202 -20.30 22.55 8.21
C GLN A 202 -18.88 22.44 8.77
N LYS A 203 -18.44 23.46 9.52
CA LYS A 203 -17.15 23.40 10.21
C LYS A 203 -17.07 22.22 11.18
N ASN A 204 -18.11 21.97 11.98
CA ASN A 204 -18.12 20.83 12.89
C ASN A 204 -18.08 19.48 12.16
N TYR A 205 -18.66 19.41 10.96
CA TYR A 205 -18.52 18.23 10.11
C TYR A 205 -17.06 17.98 9.75
N PHE A 206 -16.35 19.00 9.25
CA PHE A 206 -14.94 18.85 8.87
C PHE A 206 -14.00 18.65 10.08
N GLU A 207 -14.35 19.16 11.26
CA GLU A 207 -13.66 18.82 12.52
C GLU A 207 -13.80 17.32 12.83
N MET A 208 -15.00 16.73 12.68
CA MET A 208 -15.20 15.29 12.84
C MET A 208 -14.50 14.47 11.73
N TYR A 209 -14.58 14.93 10.48
CA TYR A 209 -13.90 14.35 9.33
C TYR A 209 -12.39 14.25 9.54
N SER A 210 -11.79 15.25 10.20
CA SER A 210 -10.35 15.29 10.40
C SER A 210 -9.79 14.08 11.15
N PHE A 211 -10.57 13.47 12.06
CA PHE A 211 -10.20 12.23 12.76
C PHE A 211 -10.01 11.04 11.83
N PHE A 212 -10.62 11.04 10.65
CA PHE A 212 -10.56 9.93 9.69
C PHE A 212 -9.71 10.25 8.45
N ASN A 213 -9.23 11.49 8.33
CA ASN A 213 -8.53 11.99 7.14
C ASN A 213 -7.02 11.67 7.13
N ASN A 214 -6.54 10.90 8.12
CA ASN A 214 -5.12 10.65 8.33
C ASN A 214 -4.70 9.21 7.98
N VAL A 215 -5.49 8.50 7.19
CA VAL A 215 -5.12 7.18 6.71
C VAL A 215 -4.34 7.31 5.39
N ASN A 216 -3.22 6.60 5.29
CA ASN A 216 -2.39 6.57 4.07
C ASN A 216 -3.04 5.67 3.01
N GLU A 217 -4.03 6.19 2.28
CA GLU A 217 -4.81 5.43 1.31
C GLU A 217 -5.23 6.25 0.09
N SER A 218 -5.60 5.52 -0.97
CA SER A 218 -6.13 6.05 -2.23
C SER A 218 -7.65 6.23 -2.25
N GLY A 219 -8.37 5.55 -1.35
CA GLY A 219 -9.84 5.44 -1.39
C GLY A 219 -10.40 4.60 -2.55
N GLN A 220 -9.55 3.85 -3.23
CA GLN A 220 -9.91 3.04 -4.40
C GLN A 220 -9.55 1.57 -4.17
N ILE A 221 -10.12 0.68 -4.99
CA ILE A 221 -9.65 -0.71 -5.04
C ILE A 221 -8.61 -0.89 -6.14
N PRO A 222 -7.56 -1.68 -5.91
CA PRO A 222 -6.64 -2.12 -6.94
C PRO A 222 -7.29 -2.93 -8.06
N TRP A 223 -6.91 -2.66 -9.31
CA TRP A 223 -7.38 -3.45 -10.44
C TRP A 223 -6.81 -4.87 -10.48
N ASP A 224 -5.67 -5.12 -9.84
CA ASP A 224 -5.00 -6.42 -9.78
C ASP A 224 -5.47 -7.34 -8.64
N TRP A 225 -6.63 -7.02 -8.03
CA TRP A 225 -7.23 -7.78 -6.91
C TRP A 225 -6.42 -7.79 -5.61
N SER A 226 -5.42 -6.92 -5.51
CA SER A 226 -4.74 -6.69 -4.24
C SER A 226 -5.71 -6.12 -3.21
N MET A 227 -5.52 -6.49 -1.94
CA MET A 227 -6.27 -5.86 -0.86
C MET A 227 -5.86 -4.38 -0.77
N PRO A 228 -6.81 -3.43 -0.78
CA PRO A 228 -6.49 -2.01 -0.62
C PRO A 228 -5.74 -1.76 0.69
N VAL A 229 -4.89 -0.74 0.69
CA VAL A 229 -4.04 -0.42 1.85
C VAL A 229 -4.59 0.77 2.65
N PRO A 230 -4.18 0.96 3.92
CA PRO A 230 -3.47 0.01 4.78
C PRO A 230 -4.26 -1.29 5.01
N ASN A 231 -3.50 -2.39 5.06
CA ASN A 231 -4.03 -3.71 5.34
C ASN A 231 -3.15 -4.41 6.39
N MET A 232 -3.69 -5.47 6.98
CA MET A 232 -2.99 -6.33 7.91
C MET A 232 -2.88 -7.74 7.31
N LEU A 233 -1.70 -8.34 7.45
CA LEU A 233 -1.48 -9.74 7.13
C LEU A 233 -2.18 -10.66 8.16
N LEU A 234 -2.87 -11.68 7.66
CA LEU A 234 -3.57 -12.71 8.43
C LEU A 234 -2.90 -14.09 8.21
N PRO A 235 -1.67 -14.30 8.70
CA PRO A 235 -1.00 -15.58 8.57
C PRO A 235 -1.69 -16.64 9.44
N THR A 236 -1.66 -17.89 8.98
CA THR A 236 -1.92 -19.04 9.85
C THR A 236 -0.80 -19.20 10.88
N GLU A 237 -1.02 -19.98 11.94
CA GLU A 237 0.02 -20.25 12.95
C GLU A 237 1.29 -20.86 12.32
N GLU A 238 1.14 -21.69 11.28
CA GLU A 238 2.26 -22.26 10.54
C GLU A 238 3.01 -21.19 9.72
N GLN A 239 2.28 -20.33 9.01
CA GLN A 239 2.86 -19.21 8.28
C GLN A 239 3.60 -18.25 9.20
N GLU A 240 3.02 -17.92 10.37
CA GLU A 240 3.64 -17.03 11.34
C GLU A 240 4.95 -17.61 11.89
N LYS A 241 4.99 -18.90 12.24
CA LYS A 241 6.23 -19.58 12.65
C LYS A 241 7.29 -19.57 11.55
N PHE A 242 6.87 -19.80 10.31
CA PHE A 242 7.78 -19.78 9.17
C PHE A 242 8.35 -18.37 8.92
N MET A 243 7.50 -17.34 8.97
CA MET A 243 7.91 -15.95 8.83
C MET A 243 8.95 -15.56 9.89
N VAL A 244 8.67 -15.84 11.17
CA VAL A 244 9.63 -15.56 12.27
C VAL A 244 10.97 -16.29 12.05
N TYR A 245 10.93 -17.52 11.56
CA TYR A 245 12.15 -18.28 11.23
C TYR A 245 12.94 -17.62 10.09
N VAL A 246 12.28 -17.25 9.00
CA VAL A 246 12.94 -16.61 7.85
C VAL A 246 13.45 -15.22 8.20
N ASP A 247 12.71 -14.43 8.98
CA ASP A 247 13.15 -13.12 9.46
C ASP A 247 14.41 -13.24 10.32
N GLY A 248 14.50 -14.28 11.16
CA GLY A 248 15.71 -14.61 11.90
C GLY A 248 16.90 -14.92 10.98
N LEU A 249 16.68 -15.73 9.92
CA LEU A 249 17.72 -16.02 8.93
C LEU A 249 18.17 -14.78 8.15
N ILE A 250 17.26 -13.85 7.86
CA ILE A 250 17.61 -12.57 7.23
C ILE A 250 18.53 -11.79 8.16
N GLY A 251 18.17 -11.64 9.43
CA GLY A 251 19.01 -10.94 10.42
C GLY A 251 20.41 -11.54 10.53
N GLU A 252 20.52 -12.87 10.62
CA GLU A 252 21.82 -13.57 10.62
C GLU A 252 22.63 -13.29 9.34
N LYS A 253 21.99 -13.26 8.17
CA LYS A 253 22.65 -13.00 6.89
C LYS A 253 23.05 -11.54 6.71
N GLU A 254 22.27 -10.61 7.24
CA GLU A 254 22.61 -9.18 7.27
C GLU A 254 23.84 -8.95 8.15
N GLU A 255 23.91 -9.57 9.33
CA GLU A 255 25.09 -9.54 10.19
C GLU A 255 26.32 -10.15 9.47
N GLU A 256 26.17 -11.29 8.80
CA GLU A 256 27.24 -11.91 8.00
C GLU A 256 27.76 -10.95 6.91
N VAL A 257 26.87 -10.27 6.18
CA VAL A 257 27.24 -9.29 5.16
C VAL A 257 28.05 -8.14 5.78
N VAL A 258 27.65 -7.63 6.95
CA VAL A 258 28.36 -6.57 7.67
C VAL A 258 29.75 -7.03 8.11
N GLU A 259 29.87 -8.24 8.66
CA GLU A 259 31.16 -8.81 9.09
C GLU A 259 32.10 -9.02 7.90
N VAL A 260 31.60 -9.57 6.79
CA VAL A 260 32.37 -9.77 5.56
C VAL A 260 32.79 -8.41 4.98
N ALA A 261 31.90 -7.42 4.93
CA ALA A 261 32.22 -6.07 4.47
C ALA A 261 33.34 -5.42 5.29
N LYS A 262 33.36 -5.65 6.61
CA LYS A 262 34.41 -5.15 7.49
C LYS A 262 35.75 -5.86 7.24
N MET A 263 35.75 -7.19 7.15
CA MET A 263 36.95 -7.99 6.87
C MET A 263 37.55 -7.63 5.50
N GLU A 264 36.71 -7.58 4.47
CA GLU A 264 37.11 -7.23 3.10
C GLU A 264 37.42 -5.73 2.96
N GLY A 265 36.89 -4.90 3.87
CA GLY A 265 37.25 -3.50 4.03
C GLY A 265 38.72 -3.29 4.42
N ASP A 266 39.29 -4.18 5.23
CA ASP A 266 40.73 -4.13 5.55
C ASP A 266 41.59 -4.43 4.30
N GLU A 267 41.15 -5.33 3.42
CA GLU A 267 41.80 -5.58 2.12
C GLU A 267 41.61 -4.40 1.15
N ALA A 268 40.43 -3.76 1.17
CA ALA A 268 40.19 -2.53 0.43
C ALA A 268 41.13 -1.40 0.88
N GLU A 269 41.37 -1.25 2.19
CA GLU A 269 42.32 -0.26 2.71
C GLU A 269 43.76 -0.56 2.30
N LYS A 270 44.18 -1.84 2.26
CA LYS A 270 45.50 -2.22 1.70
C LYS A 270 45.59 -1.86 0.22
N TRP A 271 44.52 -2.12 -0.53
CA TRP A 271 44.43 -1.76 -1.95
C TRP A 271 44.49 -0.23 -2.15
N ILE A 272 43.81 0.54 -1.32
CA ILE A 272 43.86 2.02 -1.31
C ILE A 272 45.28 2.51 -0.94
N ALA A 273 45.88 1.96 0.12
CA ALA A 273 47.22 2.33 0.58
C ALA A 273 48.30 2.06 -0.48
N SER A 274 48.14 0.99 -1.26
CA SER A 274 49.01 0.65 -2.40
C SER A 274 48.83 1.54 -3.64
N GLU A 275 47.87 2.48 -3.59
CA GLU A 275 47.44 3.32 -4.72
C GLU A 275 46.99 2.53 -5.95
N ALA A 276 46.61 1.26 -5.78
CA ALA A 276 46.15 0.42 -6.87
C ALA A 276 44.80 0.89 -7.47
N TYR A 277 44.03 1.69 -6.73
CA TYR A 277 42.82 2.35 -7.23
C TYR A 277 43.06 3.27 -8.42
N LYS A 278 44.26 3.84 -8.57
CA LYS A 278 44.64 4.67 -9.73
C LYS A 278 44.55 3.91 -11.06
N LYS A 279 44.49 2.57 -11.01
CA LYS A 279 44.31 1.69 -12.18
C LYS A 279 42.84 1.49 -12.58
N ILE A 280 41.88 2.05 -11.84
CA ILE A 280 40.46 2.03 -12.27
C ILE A 280 40.38 2.71 -13.64
N ASN A 281 39.74 2.04 -14.59
CA ASN A 281 39.41 2.67 -15.85
C ASN A 281 38.16 3.52 -15.66
N GLY A 282 38.32 4.84 -15.57
CA GLY A 282 37.20 5.77 -15.36
C GLY A 282 36.14 5.78 -16.47
N LYS A 283 36.39 5.14 -17.61
CA LYS A 283 35.46 5.02 -18.76
C LYS A 283 35.01 3.59 -19.02
N ALA A 284 35.30 2.65 -18.11
CA ALA A 284 34.83 1.28 -18.27
C ALA A 284 33.32 1.20 -18.08
N MET A 285 32.66 0.38 -18.91
CA MET A 285 31.27 -0.01 -18.67
C MET A 285 31.24 -0.96 -17.46
N PRO A 286 30.38 -0.72 -16.45
CA PRO A 286 30.21 -1.64 -15.34
C PRO A 286 29.80 -3.05 -15.80
N SER A 287 30.09 -4.08 -14.99
CA SER A 287 29.64 -5.45 -15.25
C SER A 287 28.11 -5.54 -15.13
N ASN A 288 27.53 -6.71 -15.41
CA ASN A 288 26.11 -6.96 -15.13
C ASN A 288 25.13 -6.08 -15.93
N LEU A 289 25.61 -5.52 -17.05
CA LEU A 289 24.78 -4.80 -18.01
C LEU A 289 23.86 -5.79 -18.73
N VAL A 290 22.55 -5.63 -18.58
CA VAL A 290 21.51 -6.46 -19.22
C VAL A 290 20.70 -5.69 -20.27
N GLY A 291 20.76 -4.36 -20.25
CA GLY A 291 20.09 -3.48 -21.22
C GLY A 291 20.95 -2.30 -21.65
N LYS A 292 21.05 -2.06 -22.97
CA LYS A 292 21.63 -0.82 -23.52
C LYS A 292 20.84 -0.35 -24.75
N ILE A 293 20.38 0.91 -24.72
CA ILE A 293 19.64 1.57 -25.81
C ILE A 293 20.21 2.98 -26.00
N ASP A 294 20.93 3.20 -27.11
CA ASP A 294 21.67 4.44 -27.38
C ASP A 294 21.21 5.20 -28.63
N PHE A 295 20.18 4.70 -29.33
CA PHE A 295 19.55 5.31 -30.52
C PHE A 295 20.48 5.73 -31.68
N THR A 296 21.78 5.48 -31.60
CA THR A 296 22.83 5.97 -32.53
C THR A 296 22.54 5.56 -33.98
N ASN A 297 22.11 4.33 -34.19
CA ASN A 297 21.73 3.77 -35.49
C ASN A 297 20.24 3.91 -35.81
N GLY A 298 19.51 4.68 -35.00
CA GLY A 298 18.04 4.81 -35.06
C GLY A 298 17.27 3.58 -34.55
N SER A 299 17.96 2.63 -33.92
CA SER A 299 17.37 1.46 -33.28
C SER A 299 16.87 1.82 -31.88
N ILE A 300 15.69 1.32 -31.53
CA ILE A 300 15.13 1.37 -30.16
C ILE A 300 15.30 0.04 -29.40
N ASN A 301 16.01 -0.92 -30.00
CA ASN A 301 16.20 -2.25 -29.43
C ASN A 301 17.35 -2.30 -28.42
N ASN A 302 17.26 -3.24 -27.49
CA ASN A 302 18.35 -3.57 -26.59
C ASN A 302 19.54 -4.17 -27.36
N SER A 303 20.70 -3.52 -27.30
CA SER A 303 21.91 -4.01 -27.97
C SER A 303 22.63 -5.15 -27.23
N VAL A 304 22.32 -5.37 -25.95
CA VAL A 304 22.93 -6.44 -25.12
C VAL A 304 22.22 -7.77 -25.34
N ALA A 305 20.89 -7.75 -25.28
CA ALA A 305 20.02 -8.90 -25.44
C ALA A 305 19.03 -8.65 -26.59
N PRO A 306 19.40 -8.97 -27.84
CA PRO A 306 18.66 -8.57 -29.05
C PRO A 306 17.29 -9.24 -29.21
N PHE A 307 16.93 -10.17 -28.32
CA PHE A 307 15.60 -10.78 -28.25
C PHE A 307 14.56 -9.87 -27.58
N HIS A 308 14.99 -8.84 -26.83
CA HIS A 308 14.12 -7.78 -26.33
C HIS A 308 14.08 -6.62 -27.34
N GLN A 309 13.07 -6.62 -28.20
CA GLN A 309 12.82 -5.52 -29.13
C GLN A 309 12.02 -4.43 -28.43
N GLY A 310 12.45 -3.19 -28.60
CA GLY A 310 11.71 -2.04 -28.09
C GLY A 310 10.53 -1.74 -29.01
N GLU A 311 9.41 -1.31 -28.44
CA GLU A 311 8.21 -0.91 -29.17
C GLU A 311 7.68 0.41 -28.61
N MET A 312 7.36 1.37 -29.48
CA MET A 312 6.59 2.54 -29.05
C MET A 312 5.13 2.12 -28.91
N LYS A 313 4.55 2.33 -27.73
CA LYS A 313 3.17 1.95 -27.40
C LYS A 313 2.36 3.15 -26.91
N GLN A 314 1.06 3.00 -27.10
CA GLN A 314 0.02 3.79 -26.47
C GLN A 314 -1.20 2.88 -26.37
N GLU A 315 -1.83 2.84 -25.21
CA GLU A 315 -2.96 1.94 -25.02
C GLU A 315 -4.08 2.24 -26.02
N PHE A 316 -4.68 1.18 -26.58
CA PHE A 316 -5.70 1.24 -27.64
C PHE A 316 -5.27 1.86 -28.98
N ALA A 317 -3.99 2.18 -29.18
CA ALA A 317 -3.48 2.68 -30.44
C ALA A 317 -2.28 1.85 -30.93
N LYS A 318 -2.17 1.66 -32.25
CA LYS A 318 -1.16 0.78 -32.86
C LYS A 318 -0.21 1.57 -33.75
N ASN A 319 0.98 1.02 -33.96
CA ASN A 319 2.00 1.54 -34.88
C ASN A 319 2.45 2.97 -34.51
N GLN A 320 2.71 3.19 -33.22
CA GLN A 320 3.27 4.47 -32.78
C GLN A 320 4.62 4.72 -33.42
N LYS A 321 4.89 5.99 -33.74
CA LYS A 321 6.08 6.37 -34.49
C LYS A 321 7.25 6.59 -33.55
N VAL A 322 8.42 6.09 -33.94
CA VAL A 322 9.68 6.48 -33.33
C VAL A 322 10.07 7.85 -33.87
N VAL A 323 10.14 8.86 -32.99
CA VAL A 323 10.59 10.20 -33.35
C VAL A 323 11.97 10.42 -32.75
N LEU A 324 12.99 10.51 -33.61
CA LEU A 324 14.36 10.76 -33.18
C LEU A 324 14.72 12.23 -33.38
N ALA A 325 15.41 12.80 -32.41
CA ALA A 325 15.94 14.15 -32.43
C ALA A 325 17.45 14.15 -32.11
N GLU A 326 18.05 15.32 -32.01
CA GLU A 326 19.43 15.47 -31.54
C GLU A 326 19.54 14.96 -30.08
N GLY A 327 20.31 13.87 -29.93
CA GLY A 327 20.58 13.18 -28.67
C GLY A 327 21.84 13.71 -27.97
N TYR A 328 22.21 13.07 -26.87
CA TYR A 328 23.49 13.36 -26.20
C TYR A 328 24.65 12.77 -27.00
N SER A 329 24.51 11.53 -27.47
CA SER A 329 25.52 10.78 -28.24
C SER A 329 25.14 10.64 -29.72
N GLY A 330 24.46 11.65 -30.28
CA GLY A 330 24.06 11.72 -31.69
C GLY A 330 22.55 11.82 -31.87
N LYS A 331 21.83 10.70 -31.75
CA LYS A 331 20.36 10.68 -31.83
C LYS A 331 19.78 10.30 -30.47
N GLY A 332 18.65 10.88 -30.12
CA GLY A 332 17.87 10.51 -28.93
C GLY A 332 16.40 10.39 -29.27
N LEU A 333 15.64 9.72 -28.41
CA LEU A 333 14.20 9.59 -28.56
C LEU A 333 13.51 10.85 -28.04
N LEU A 334 12.70 11.49 -28.90
CA LEU A 334 11.83 12.60 -28.51
C LEU A 334 10.49 12.04 -28.02
N LEU A 335 10.05 12.48 -26.86
CA LEU A 335 8.83 12.02 -26.21
C LEU A 335 7.72 13.05 -26.41
N ASP A 336 6.52 12.58 -26.75
CA ASP A 336 5.34 13.42 -26.93
C ASP A 336 4.50 13.57 -25.65
N GLY A 337 4.71 12.68 -24.67
CA GLY A 337 4.03 12.66 -23.38
C GLY A 337 2.86 11.69 -23.30
N ASP A 338 2.47 11.06 -24.42
CA ASP A 338 1.35 10.11 -24.50
C ASP A 338 1.81 8.71 -24.92
N THR A 339 2.91 8.62 -25.68
CA THR A 339 3.52 7.38 -26.12
C THR A 339 4.74 7.04 -25.27
N TRP A 340 4.95 5.75 -25.03
CA TRP A 340 6.10 5.27 -24.26
C TRP A 340 6.89 4.23 -25.04
N LEU A 341 8.19 4.16 -24.75
CA LEU A 341 9.03 3.07 -25.21
C LEU A 341 8.88 1.90 -24.24
N ASP A 342 8.31 0.79 -24.71
CA ASP A 342 8.16 -0.48 -23.99
C ASP A 342 9.34 -1.41 -24.32
N MET A 343 10.02 -1.90 -23.30
CA MET A 343 11.21 -2.76 -23.43
C MET A 343 10.93 -4.26 -23.22
N GLY A 344 9.67 -4.68 -23.29
CA GLY A 344 9.24 -6.06 -23.12
C GLY A 344 9.55 -6.59 -21.73
N GLN A 345 10.42 -7.58 -21.63
CA GLN A 345 10.78 -8.25 -20.36
C GLN A 345 12.01 -7.63 -19.68
N LEU A 346 12.64 -6.61 -20.27
CA LEU A 346 13.78 -5.94 -19.65
C LEU A 346 13.36 -5.21 -18.38
N GLY A 347 14.13 -5.32 -17.31
CA GLY A 347 13.90 -4.56 -16.07
C GLY A 347 12.79 -5.10 -15.18
N ILE A 348 12.36 -6.35 -15.37
CA ILE A 348 11.50 -7.06 -14.42
C ILE A 348 12.38 -7.50 -13.25
N PHE A 349 12.34 -6.74 -12.16
CA PHE A 349 13.02 -7.02 -10.90
C PHE A 349 12.01 -7.23 -9.78
N ARG A 350 12.33 -8.14 -8.86
CA ARG A 350 11.60 -8.37 -7.62
C ARG A 350 12.08 -7.43 -6.52
N ARG A 351 11.31 -7.29 -5.45
CA ARG A 351 11.69 -6.41 -4.32
C ARG A 351 12.99 -6.83 -3.63
N ASN A 352 13.39 -8.10 -3.70
CA ASN A 352 14.61 -8.60 -3.07
C ASN A 352 15.84 -8.52 -3.98
N GLU A 353 15.69 -8.18 -5.27
CA GLU A 353 16.76 -8.23 -6.25
C GLU A 353 17.43 -6.86 -6.40
N PRO A 354 18.77 -6.75 -6.29
CA PRO A 354 19.47 -5.49 -6.54
C PRO A 354 19.47 -5.15 -8.04
N PHE A 355 19.28 -3.88 -8.37
CA PHE A 355 19.30 -3.42 -9.76
C PHE A 355 19.72 -1.96 -9.89
N SER A 356 20.06 -1.55 -11.11
CA SER A 356 20.27 -0.14 -11.44
C SER A 356 19.74 0.21 -12.82
N VAL A 357 19.12 1.39 -12.94
CA VAL A 357 18.64 1.94 -14.21
C VAL A 357 19.23 3.33 -14.41
N GLY A 358 20.06 3.48 -15.45
CA GLY A 358 20.64 4.73 -15.90
C GLY A 358 19.96 5.25 -17.16
N ILE A 359 19.76 6.56 -17.26
CA ILE A 359 19.17 7.21 -18.45
C ILE A 359 19.74 8.63 -18.59
N ARG A 360 20.06 9.05 -19.82
CA ARG A 360 20.26 10.48 -20.11
C ARG A 360 18.93 11.09 -20.49
N VAL A 361 18.60 12.21 -19.87
CA VAL A 361 17.36 12.94 -20.12
C VAL A 361 17.65 14.43 -20.31
N PHE A 362 16.98 15.03 -21.28
CA PHE A 362 16.86 16.48 -21.44
C PHE A 362 15.43 16.86 -21.06
N VAL A 363 15.28 17.62 -19.97
CA VAL A 363 13.97 18.00 -19.42
C VAL A 363 13.68 19.48 -19.77
N PRO A 364 12.62 19.78 -20.52
CA PRO A 364 12.21 21.16 -20.83
C PRO A 364 11.88 21.97 -19.56
N SER A 365 12.07 23.29 -19.62
CA SER A 365 11.81 24.18 -18.48
C SER A 365 10.36 24.23 -17.99
N ASP A 366 9.38 23.96 -18.86
CA ASP A 366 7.95 23.95 -18.54
C ASP A 366 7.45 22.59 -18.01
N LEU A 367 8.27 21.54 -18.06
CA LEU A 367 7.89 20.21 -17.64
C LEU A 367 8.15 19.99 -16.15
N GLU A 368 7.10 20.04 -15.33
CA GLU A 368 7.22 19.91 -13.86
C GLU A 368 6.96 18.50 -13.31
N THR A 369 6.10 17.73 -13.98
CA THR A 369 5.61 16.42 -13.50
C THR A 369 5.46 15.46 -14.66
N GLY A 370 5.91 14.21 -14.46
CA GLY A 370 5.73 13.11 -15.41
C GLY A 370 6.70 11.95 -15.16
N PHE A 371 6.40 10.78 -15.73
CA PHE A 371 7.26 9.59 -15.56
C PHE A 371 8.45 9.59 -16.51
N ILE A 372 9.68 9.53 -15.96
CA ILE A 372 10.89 9.37 -16.77
C ILE A 372 10.99 7.92 -17.21
N PHE A 373 10.96 6.99 -16.24
CA PHE A 373 10.78 5.57 -16.51
C PHE A 373 9.98 4.88 -15.40
N HIS A 374 9.36 3.76 -15.74
CA HIS A 374 8.65 2.93 -14.77
C HIS A 374 8.52 1.48 -15.24
N LYS A 375 8.15 0.61 -14.31
CA LYS A 375 7.66 -0.75 -14.57
C LYS A 375 6.14 -0.87 -14.37
N HIS A 376 5.46 0.18 -13.92
CA HIS A 376 4.02 0.12 -13.65
C HIS A 376 3.19 -0.23 -14.89
N TYR A 377 2.05 -0.88 -14.70
CA TYR A 377 1.08 -1.10 -15.77
C TYR A 377 0.26 0.17 -16.09
N SER A 378 -0.17 0.89 -15.04
CA SER A 378 -0.91 2.16 -15.13
C SER A 378 -0.73 2.95 -13.84
N THR A 379 -1.56 3.97 -13.62
CA THR A 379 -1.54 4.85 -12.46
C THR A 379 -2.07 4.18 -11.18
N GLN A 380 -2.50 4.98 -10.20
CA GLN A 380 -3.03 4.56 -8.89
C GLN A 380 -4.08 3.45 -8.96
N LEU A 381 -4.90 3.43 -10.01
CA LEU A 381 -5.90 2.39 -10.26
C LEU A 381 -5.30 0.96 -10.32
N HIS A 382 -4.05 0.86 -10.77
CA HIS A 382 -3.27 -0.38 -10.85
C HIS A 382 -2.13 -0.39 -9.84
N SER A 383 -2.37 0.20 -8.67
CA SER A 383 -1.53 0.09 -7.47
C SER A 383 -0.17 0.78 -7.55
N TYR A 384 0.18 1.37 -8.70
CA TYR A 384 1.57 1.68 -9.04
C TYR A 384 2.52 0.49 -8.76
N ARG A 385 2.07 -0.76 -8.97
CA ARG A 385 2.88 -1.95 -8.68
C ARG A 385 4.14 -1.96 -9.55
N GLY A 386 5.32 -2.14 -8.96
CA GLY A 386 6.62 -2.04 -9.63
C GLY A 386 7.49 -0.92 -9.07
N TYR A 387 8.38 -0.36 -9.91
CA TYR A 387 9.23 0.77 -9.54
C TYR A 387 9.18 1.88 -10.60
N SER A 388 9.54 3.10 -10.22
CA SER A 388 9.69 4.23 -11.15
C SER A 388 10.65 5.30 -10.68
N LEU A 389 11.11 6.08 -11.66
CA LEU A 389 11.73 7.38 -11.48
C LEU A 389 10.87 8.40 -12.20
N SER A 390 10.36 9.39 -11.47
CA SER A 390 9.44 10.40 -12.01
C SER A 390 9.82 11.80 -11.57
N LEU A 391 9.25 12.79 -12.26
CA LEU A 391 9.24 14.18 -11.84
C LEU A 391 7.94 14.46 -11.09
N ARG A 392 8.04 15.09 -9.94
CA ARG A 392 6.93 15.71 -9.22
C ARG A 392 7.34 17.09 -8.75
N GLU A 393 6.64 18.11 -9.24
CA GLU A 393 6.89 19.51 -8.83
C GLU A 393 8.37 19.89 -8.96
N ASN A 394 8.98 19.56 -10.11
CA ASN A 394 10.40 19.76 -10.42
C ASN A 394 11.40 18.89 -9.66
N LYS A 395 10.98 18.10 -8.68
CA LYS A 395 11.83 17.17 -7.95
C LYS A 395 11.78 15.78 -8.55
N ILE A 396 12.86 15.03 -8.36
CA ILE A 396 12.92 13.61 -8.70
C ILE A 396 12.26 12.82 -7.56
N GLU A 397 11.28 11.98 -7.91
CA GLU A 397 10.65 11.00 -7.02
C GLU A 397 11.06 9.59 -7.42
N LEU A 398 11.48 8.79 -6.44
CA LEU A 398 11.67 7.36 -6.55
C LEU A 398 10.48 6.66 -5.89
N LEU A 399 9.93 5.66 -6.57
CA LEU A 399 8.83 4.87 -6.03
C LEU A 399 9.10 3.39 -6.28
N MET A 400 8.86 2.56 -5.27
CA MET A 400 8.74 1.10 -5.38
C MET A 400 7.50 0.67 -4.62
N ALA A 401 6.55 -0.05 -5.23
CA ALA A 401 5.30 -0.40 -4.56
C ALA A 401 4.76 -1.77 -4.95
N HIS A 402 4.10 -2.43 -4.00
CA HIS A 402 3.14 -3.50 -4.27
C HIS A 402 1.74 -2.88 -4.43
N VAL A 403 1.31 -2.10 -3.43
CA VAL A 403 0.10 -1.28 -3.46
C VAL A 403 0.38 0.07 -2.79
N TRP A 404 0.54 1.10 -3.62
CA TRP A 404 0.65 2.49 -3.18
C TRP A 404 -0.69 2.97 -2.57
N PRO A 405 -0.70 3.79 -1.51
CA PRO A 405 0.46 4.50 -0.95
C PRO A 405 1.17 3.86 0.23
N ASP A 406 0.59 2.88 0.92
CA ASP A 406 1.16 2.38 2.18
C ASP A 406 2.11 1.19 1.99
N ASN A 407 1.83 0.22 1.10
CA ASN A 407 2.76 -0.89 0.81
C ASN A 407 3.75 -0.48 -0.29
N ALA A 408 4.61 0.48 0.07
CA ALA A 408 5.51 1.16 -0.84
C ALA A 408 6.74 1.76 -0.15
N ILE A 409 7.75 2.06 -0.94
CA ILE A 409 8.85 2.98 -0.65
C ILE A 409 8.64 4.20 -1.55
N VAL A 410 8.68 5.40 -0.97
CA VAL A 410 8.61 6.65 -1.72
C VAL A 410 9.67 7.60 -1.18
N GLU A 411 10.54 8.07 -2.07
CA GLU A 411 11.55 9.07 -1.75
C GLU A 411 11.48 10.24 -2.71
N ARG A 412 11.78 11.44 -2.20
CA ARG A 412 11.84 12.66 -3.02
C ARG A 412 13.15 13.38 -2.82
N SER A 413 13.83 13.71 -3.92
CA SER A 413 15.03 14.53 -3.89
C SER A 413 14.77 15.92 -3.26
N LEU A 414 15.76 16.43 -2.55
CA LEU A 414 15.69 17.76 -1.94
C LEU A 414 15.85 18.91 -2.95
N LYS A 415 16.46 18.61 -4.10
CA LYS A 415 16.81 19.59 -5.14
C LYS A 415 16.00 19.34 -6.40
N ASP A 416 15.70 20.43 -7.09
CA ASP A 416 15.05 20.37 -8.40
C ASP A 416 15.99 19.74 -9.44
N ILE A 417 15.40 19.04 -10.41
CA ILE A 417 16.14 18.53 -11.55
C ILE A 417 16.64 19.70 -12.41
N PRO A 418 17.89 19.65 -12.90
CA PRO A 418 18.36 20.65 -13.86
C PRO A 418 17.53 20.61 -15.16
N LYS A 419 17.08 21.78 -15.63
CA LYS A 419 16.27 21.95 -16.85
C LYS A 419 17.10 22.44 -18.04
N ASP A 420 16.57 22.25 -19.24
CA ASP A 420 17.12 22.71 -20.52
C ASP A 420 18.59 22.32 -20.77
N GLN A 421 19.00 21.19 -20.20
CA GLN A 421 20.31 20.58 -20.41
C GLN A 421 20.21 19.06 -20.27
N TRP A 422 21.20 18.36 -20.84
CA TRP A 422 21.32 16.93 -20.65
C TRP A 422 21.85 16.62 -19.26
N VAL A 423 21.15 15.75 -18.54
CA VAL A 423 21.60 15.16 -17.29
C VAL A 423 21.57 13.64 -17.40
N GLN A 424 22.51 12.97 -16.74
CA GLN A 424 22.43 11.52 -16.55
C GLN A 424 21.80 11.24 -15.19
N LEU A 425 20.67 10.53 -15.20
CA LEU A 425 20.01 10.06 -13.99
C LEU A 425 20.32 8.58 -13.81
N THR A 426 20.66 8.17 -12.60
CA THR A 426 20.77 6.74 -12.25
C THR A 426 20.01 6.46 -10.97
N MET A 427 19.08 5.51 -11.04
CA MET A 427 18.43 4.90 -9.87
C MET A 427 19.19 3.61 -9.54
N THR A 428 19.60 3.43 -8.29
CA THR A 428 20.21 2.19 -7.81
C THR A 428 19.41 1.65 -6.64
N TYR A 429 19.36 0.32 -6.53
CA TYR A 429 18.66 -0.38 -5.47
C TYR A 429 19.44 -1.63 -5.02
N ASP A 430 19.50 -1.86 -3.72
CA ASP A 430 20.33 -2.90 -3.09
C ASP A 430 19.59 -4.21 -2.75
N GLY A 431 18.27 -4.28 -2.99
CA GLY A 431 17.46 -5.47 -2.66
C GLY A 431 16.98 -5.54 -1.21
N SER A 432 17.10 -4.47 -0.41
CA SER A 432 16.74 -4.44 1.02
C SER A 432 15.25 -4.33 1.33
N SER A 433 14.45 -3.88 0.37
CA SER A 433 13.04 -3.48 0.57
C SER A 433 12.87 -2.34 1.56
N THR A 434 13.88 -1.47 1.68
CA THR A 434 13.82 -0.25 2.49
C THR A 434 14.17 0.99 1.66
N ALA A 435 13.78 2.17 2.16
CA ALA A 435 14.10 3.45 1.57
C ALA A 435 15.63 3.66 1.46
N GLU A 436 16.40 3.32 2.50
CA GLU A 436 17.87 3.47 2.51
C GLU A 436 18.57 2.73 1.34
N GLY A 437 18.00 1.61 0.89
CA GLY A 437 18.49 0.86 -0.25
C GLY A 437 18.31 1.56 -1.60
N LEU A 438 17.40 2.53 -1.68
CA LEU A 438 16.98 3.21 -2.90
C LEU A 438 17.71 4.55 -3.05
N LYS A 439 18.48 4.73 -4.12
CA LYS A 439 19.28 5.95 -4.33
C LYS A 439 19.09 6.52 -5.72
N VAL A 440 19.17 7.85 -5.83
CA VAL A 440 19.25 8.55 -7.12
C VAL A 440 20.52 9.36 -7.25
N PHE A 441 21.12 9.29 -8.43
CA PHE A 441 22.28 10.06 -8.82
C PHE A 441 21.91 10.99 -9.97
N VAL A 442 22.43 12.21 -9.93
CA VAL A 442 22.39 13.18 -11.03
C VAL A 442 23.82 13.44 -11.44
N ASP A 443 24.14 13.15 -12.70
CA ASP A 443 25.45 13.35 -13.29
C ASP A 443 26.59 12.66 -12.52
N GLY A 444 26.32 11.46 -11.99
CA GLY A 444 27.29 10.68 -11.22
C GLY A 444 27.38 11.05 -9.73
N LEU A 445 26.60 12.04 -9.28
CA LEU A 445 26.57 12.48 -7.88
C LEU A 445 25.27 12.08 -7.21
N GLU A 446 25.38 11.37 -6.10
CA GLU A 446 24.24 10.97 -5.25
C GLU A 446 23.49 12.20 -4.74
N GLN A 447 22.16 12.17 -4.85
CA GLN A 447 21.29 13.21 -4.33
C GLN A 447 20.81 12.87 -2.92
N LYS A 448 20.60 13.91 -2.12
CA LYS A 448 19.89 13.76 -0.85
C LYS A 448 18.39 13.73 -1.10
N THR A 449 17.70 12.86 -0.39
CA THR A 449 16.25 12.65 -0.47
C THR A 449 15.60 12.81 0.90
N THR A 450 14.28 12.97 0.90
CA THR A 450 13.40 12.81 2.05
C THR A 450 12.57 11.55 1.82
N VAL A 451 12.51 10.69 2.83
CA VAL A 451 11.65 9.51 2.86
C VAL A 451 10.22 9.98 3.13
N VAL A 452 9.31 9.65 2.22
CA VAL A 452 7.87 9.94 2.33
C VAL A 452 7.12 8.72 2.87
N ASN A 453 7.53 7.52 2.46
CA ASN A 453 6.97 6.26 2.96
C ASN A 453 8.05 5.16 2.88
N ASP A 454 8.11 4.28 3.87
CA ASP A 454 9.04 3.14 3.89
C ASP A 454 8.39 1.91 4.55
N ASN A 455 7.55 1.22 3.77
CA ASN A 455 6.73 0.12 4.27
C ASN A 455 6.45 -0.93 3.17
N LEU A 456 7.45 -1.29 2.37
CA LEU A 456 7.31 -2.30 1.31
C LEU A 456 7.51 -3.72 1.84
N TYR A 457 6.42 -4.47 2.01
CA TYR A 457 6.46 -5.84 2.55
C TYR A 457 6.04 -6.94 1.55
N LYS A 458 5.33 -6.60 0.47
CA LYS A 458 4.99 -7.56 -0.61
C LYS A 458 5.73 -7.23 -1.91
N ASP A 459 5.81 -8.22 -2.80
CA ASP A 459 6.63 -8.15 -4.00
C ASP A 459 6.10 -7.15 -5.04
N ILE A 460 6.99 -6.54 -5.82
CA ILE A 460 6.63 -5.46 -6.77
C ILE A 460 6.29 -5.99 -8.18
N ILE A 461 6.18 -7.30 -8.35
CA ILE A 461 5.82 -7.95 -9.60
C ILE A 461 4.35 -8.39 -9.61
N PHE A 462 3.76 -8.49 -10.80
CA PHE A 462 2.39 -8.97 -10.97
C PHE A 462 2.30 -10.50 -10.94
N ASN A 463 3.43 -11.21 -11.02
CA ASN A 463 3.51 -12.66 -11.13
C ASN A 463 2.75 -13.19 -12.36
N SER A 464 2.82 -12.46 -13.49
CA SER A 464 2.04 -12.77 -14.69
C SER A 464 0.55 -12.86 -14.38
N TYR A 465 0.02 -11.84 -13.72
CA TYR A 465 -1.38 -11.78 -13.31
C TYR A 465 -2.32 -11.96 -14.51
N GLU A 466 -3.26 -12.90 -14.41
CA GLU A 466 -4.27 -13.18 -15.44
C GLU A 466 -5.64 -12.67 -14.99
N ASP A 467 -6.27 -11.86 -15.83
CA ASP A 467 -7.66 -11.41 -15.66
C ASP A 467 -8.45 -11.66 -16.94
N TYR A 468 -9.75 -11.94 -16.82
CA TYR A 468 -10.62 -12.22 -17.96
C TYR A 468 -10.77 -11.04 -18.94
N ILE A 469 -10.44 -9.82 -18.51
CA ILE A 469 -10.49 -8.60 -19.33
C ILE A 469 -9.24 -8.47 -20.21
N TYR A 470 -8.07 -8.95 -19.75
CA TYR A 470 -6.85 -8.88 -20.54
C TYR A 470 -6.62 -10.13 -21.36
N LYS A 471 -6.20 -9.91 -22.61
CA LYS A 471 -5.93 -11.01 -23.54
C LYS A 471 -4.68 -11.83 -23.16
N HIS A 472 -3.77 -11.23 -22.40
CA HIS A 472 -2.48 -11.80 -22.02
C HIS A 472 -2.17 -11.48 -20.55
N PRO A 473 -1.38 -12.34 -19.87
CA PRO A 473 -0.90 -12.05 -18.53
C PRO A 473 -0.20 -10.70 -18.44
N ILE A 474 -0.43 -9.98 -17.35
CA ILE A 474 0.22 -8.69 -17.09
C ILE A 474 1.54 -8.94 -16.40
N GLU A 475 2.64 -8.57 -17.05
CA GLU A 475 3.93 -8.32 -16.40
C GLU A 475 4.71 -7.31 -17.24
N PRO A 476 4.47 -6.00 -17.05
CA PRO A 476 5.25 -4.96 -17.73
C PRO A 476 6.72 -5.04 -17.32
N GLY A 477 7.62 -4.89 -18.28
CA GLY A 477 9.01 -4.51 -18.02
C GLY A 477 9.18 -2.99 -18.00
N LEU A 478 10.41 -2.54 -18.22
CA LEU A 478 10.80 -1.14 -18.22
C LEU A 478 10.12 -0.38 -19.37
N GLN A 479 9.49 0.73 -19.02
CA GLN A 479 8.83 1.67 -19.92
C GLN A 479 9.39 3.08 -19.72
N ILE A 480 9.54 3.83 -20.80
CA ILE A 480 10.16 5.17 -20.78
C ILE A 480 9.20 6.21 -21.32
N GLY A 481 9.04 7.31 -20.59
CA GLY A 481 8.52 8.57 -21.11
C GLY A 481 7.03 8.86 -20.93
N ALA A 482 6.19 7.84 -20.82
CA ALA A 482 4.77 7.99 -20.53
C ALA A 482 4.22 6.73 -19.85
N ILE A 483 3.08 6.86 -19.18
CA ILE A 483 2.36 5.77 -18.53
C ILE A 483 0.90 5.81 -18.96
N TRP A 484 0.27 4.64 -19.12
CA TRP A 484 -1.15 4.60 -19.44
C TRP A 484 -1.98 5.31 -18.37
N ARG A 485 -2.85 6.25 -18.80
CA ARG A 485 -3.72 7.10 -17.95
C ARG A 485 -3.00 8.08 -17.02
N GLY A 486 -1.70 8.28 -17.18
CA GLY A 486 -0.94 9.28 -16.42
C GLY A 486 -0.24 10.27 -17.31
N LYS A 487 0.43 11.24 -16.66
CA LYS A 487 1.17 12.30 -17.34
C LYS A 487 2.58 11.80 -17.71
N GLY A 488 2.90 11.78 -19.00
CA GLY A 488 4.27 11.56 -19.49
C GLY A 488 5.12 12.84 -19.49
N ILE A 489 6.35 12.70 -19.97
CA ILE A 489 7.35 13.78 -20.07
C ILE A 489 7.42 14.35 -21.50
N GLY A 490 6.31 14.90 -21.98
CA GLY A 490 6.22 15.49 -23.32
C GLY A 490 7.25 16.60 -23.56
N GLY A 491 7.86 16.62 -24.75
CA GLY A 491 8.94 17.54 -25.13
C GLY A 491 10.32 17.14 -24.62
N ALA A 492 10.42 16.20 -23.68
CA ALA A 492 11.69 15.68 -23.21
C ALA A 492 12.35 14.79 -24.26
N LYS A 493 13.68 14.68 -24.16
CA LYS A 493 14.47 13.75 -24.98
C LYS A 493 15.22 12.80 -24.07
N VAL A 494 15.33 11.54 -24.48
CA VAL A 494 16.08 10.52 -23.75
C VAL A 494 17.13 9.85 -24.64
N ASP A 495 18.22 9.43 -24.01
CA ASP A 495 19.36 8.78 -24.65
C ASP A 495 20.09 7.87 -23.64
N ASP A 496 20.98 7.01 -24.11
CA ASP A 496 21.87 6.16 -23.30
C ASP A 496 21.16 5.46 -22.12
N ILE A 497 20.10 4.71 -22.40
CA ILE A 497 19.39 3.92 -21.38
C ILE A 497 20.22 2.67 -21.07
N LEU A 498 20.54 2.47 -19.79
CA LEU A 498 21.35 1.38 -19.28
C LEU A 498 20.61 0.67 -18.15
N VAL A 499 20.59 -0.66 -18.18
CA VAL A 499 19.95 -1.50 -17.15
C VAL A 499 20.94 -2.53 -16.66
N PHE A 500 21.07 -2.64 -15.34
CA PHE A 500 22.00 -3.54 -14.67
C PHE A 500 21.26 -4.44 -13.65
N ASP A 501 21.64 -5.72 -13.59
CA ASP A 501 21.15 -6.68 -12.59
C ASP A 501 22.02 -6.69 -11.32
N LYS A 502 22.45 -5.49 -10.89
CA LYS A 502 23.18 -5.24 -9.63
C LYS A 502 22.97 -3.79 -9.16
N GLU A 503 23.22 -3.53 -7.87
CA GLU A 503 23.44 -2.17 -7.38
C GLU A 503 24.79 -1.66 -7.92
N LEU A 504 24.79 -0.51 -8.59
CA LEU A 504 26.03 0.15 -9.01
C LEU A 504 26.62 0.97 -7.86
N ALA A 505 27.91 0.78 -7.59
CA ALA A 505 28.64 1.65 -6.67
C ALA A 505 28.77 3.07 -7.24
N ALA A 506 28.95 4.09 -6.39
CA ALA A 506 29.05 5.49 -6.83
C ALA A 506 30.14 5.74 -7.91
N ILE A 507 31.25 5.00 -7.86
CA ILE A 507 32.29 5.06 -8.91
C ILE A 507 31.78 4.47 -10.23
N GLU A 508 31.03 3.36 -10.19
CA GLU A 508 30.40 2.77 -11.38
C GLU A 508 29.35 3.70 -11.99
N VAL A 509 28.57 4.40 -11.17
CA VAL A 509 27.63 5.43 -11.64
C VAL A 509 28.39 6.59 -12.31
N ALA A 510 29.49 7.06 -11.71
CA ALA A 510 30.32 8.10 -12.32
C ALA A 510 30.94 7.66 -13.67
N GLN A 511 31.30 6.37 -13.83
CA GLN A 511 31.83 5.82 -15.09
C GLN A 511 30.83 5.93 -16.26
N ILE A 512 29.53 5.80 -16.00
CA ILE A 512 28.48 5.89 -17.04
C ILE A 512 27.94 7.32 -17.21
N ALA A 513 28.03 8.15 -16.17
CA ALA A 513 27.47 9.51 -16.15
C ALA A 513 28.46 10.59 -16.61
N LYS A 514 29.53 10.80 -15.84
CA LYS A 514 30.58 11.81 -16.06
C LYS A 514 31.94 11.26 -15.59
N PRO A 515 32.65 10.50 -16.45
CA PRO A 515 33.97 9.94 -16.15
C PRO A 515 34.99 10.96 -15.64
N GLU A 516 34.85 12.23 -16.02
CA GLU A 516 35.72 13.33 -15.63
C GLU A 516 35.70 13.57 -14.11
N LEU A 517 34.61 13.19 -13.42
CA LEU A 517 34.53 13.25 -11.95
C LEU A 517 35.53 12.32 -11.26
N LEU A 518 35.99 11.29 -11.95
CA LEU A 518 36.92 10.30 -11.41
C LEU A 518 38.39 10.76 -11.54
N GLU A 519 38.73 11.64 -12.47
CA GLU A 519 40.13 12.05 -12.68
C GLU A 519 40.79 12.64 -11.42
N PRO A 520 40.15 13.55 -10.66
CA PRO A 520 40.72 14.07 -9.42
C PRO A 520 40.92 12.97 -8.37
N LEU A 521 39.97 12.02 -8.26
CA LEU A 521 40.02 10.90 -7.33
C LEU A 521 41.18 9.95 -7.68
N LEU A 522 41.30 9.59 -8.96
CA LEU A 522 42.25 8.58 -9.45
C LEU A 522 43.69 9.09 -9.57
N THR A 523 43.93 10.39 -9.43
CA THR A 523 45.28 10.98 -9.46
C THR A 523 45.81 11.38 -8.09
N LYS A 524 44.92 11.59 -7.11
CA LYS A 524 45.24 11.97 -5.73
C LYS A 524 46.12 10.93 -5.04
N SER A 525 46.95 11.32 -4.07
CA SER A 525 47.68 10.34 -3.25
C SER A 525 46.76 9.72 -2.20
N SER A 526 46.99 8.47 -1.81
CA SER A 526 46.19 7.81 -0.77
C SER A 526 46.15 8.59 0.55
N LYS A 527 47.21 9.35 0.87
CA LYS A 527 47.29 10.19 2.07
C LYS A 527 46.38 11.43 2.03
N ASP A 528 46.00 11.88 0.83
CA ASP A 528 45.22 13.10 0.62
C ASP A 528 43.73 12.79 0.32
N LEU A 529 43.35 11.51 0.31
CA LEU A 529 41.96 11.07 0.18
C LEU A 529 41.16 11.46 1.43
N SER A 530 40.05 12.16 1.21
CA SER A 530 39.03 12.41 2.23
C SER A 530 38.33 11.12 2.65
N GLU A 531 37.67 11.14 3.81
CA GLU A 531 36.90 9.99 4.31
C GLU A 531 35.82 9.56 3.32
N ARG A 532 35.16 10.51 2.64
CA ARG A 532 34.15 10.22 1.61
C ARG A 532 34.75 9.49 0.40
N GLU A 533 35.89 9.96 -0.09
CA GLU A 533 36.60 9.34 -1.21
C GLU A 533 37.06 7.92 -0.85
N ARG A 534 37.57 7.72 0.38
CA ARG A 534 37.93 6.40 0.90
C ARG A 534 36.73 5.47 0.97
N LYS A 535 35.61 5.91 1.55
CA LYS A 535 34.36 5.12 1.61
C LYS A 535 33.90 4.70 0.22
N SER A 536 33.93 5.62 -0.75
CA SER A 536 33.53 5.33 -2.15
C SER A 536 34.45 4.31 -2.82
N LEU A 537 35.77 4.40 -2.60
CA LEU A 537 36.74 3.42 -3.09
C LEU A 537 36.56 2.04 -2.44
N THR A 538 36.29 2.00 -1.14
CA THR A 538 36.00 0.76 -0.40
C THR A 538 34.74 0.09 -0.92
N GLN A 539 33.64 0.84 -1.10
CA GLN A 539 32.40 0.32 -1.67
C GLN A 539 32.61 -0.22 -3.10
N TYR A 540 33.35 0.51 -3.94
CA TYR A 540 33.70 0.03 -5.27
C TYR A 540 34.55 -1.25 -5.22
N PHE A 541 35.51 -1.34 -4.30
CA PHE A 541 36.31 -2.55 -4.11
C PHE A 541 35.43 -3.75 -3.73
N LEU A 542 34.57 -3.58 -2.73
CA LEU A 542 33.63 -4.61 -2.28
C LEU A 542 32.73 -5.06 -3.45
N ALA A 543 32.13 -4.11 -4.17
CA ALA A 543 31.19 -4.39 -5.26
C ALA A 543 31.82 -5.03 -6.51
N THR A 544 33.12 -4.85 -6.75
CA THR A 544 33.77 -5.26 -8.02
C THR A 544 34.91 -6.26 -7.87
N ARG A 545 35.49 -6.42 -6.67
CA ARG A 545 36.71 -7.21 -6.45
C ARG A 545 36.57 -8.27 -5.35
N SER A 546 35.76 -8.02 -4.33
CA SER A 546 35.56 -8.99 -3.24
C SER A 546 34.53 -10.04 -3.64
N LYS A 547 34.98 -11.28 -3.84
CA LYS A 547 34.08 -12.40 -4.18
C LYS A 547 33.29 -12.85 -2.96
N GLU A 548 33.91 -12.73 -1.79
CA GLU A 548 33.38 -13.06 -0.49
C GLU A 548 32.18 -12.17 -0.18
N TYR A 549 32.32 -10.85 -0.36
CA TYR A 549 31.22 -9.90 -0.20
C TYR A 549 30.08 -10.11 -1.21
N GLN A 550 30.40 -10.34 -2.48
CA GLN A 550 29.39 -10.66 -3.50
C GLN A 550 28.64 -11.96 -3.18
N SER A 551 29.33 -12.97 -2.64
CA SER A 551 28.74 -14.25 -2.26
C SER A 551 27.83 -14.13 -1.03
N SER A 552 28.20 -13.31 -0.04
CA SER A 552 27.35 -13.07 1.13
C SER A 552 26.08 -12.30 0.75
N LEU A 553 26.17 -11.30 -0.14
CA LEU A 553 24.99 -10.62 -0.69
C LEU A 553 24.05 -11.57 -1.45
N ALA A 554 24.60 -12.44 -2.30
CA ALA A 554 23.79 -13.43 -3.03
C ALA A 554 23.11 -14.43 -2.08
N ALA A 555 23.76 -14.78 -0.97
CA ALA A 555 23.16 -15.63 0.07
C ALA A 555 22.01 -14.91 0.79
N LEU A 556 22.17 -13.63 1.13
CA LEU A 556 21.14 -12.79 1.73
C LEU A 556 19.94 -12.61 0.79
N GLU A 557 20.18 -12.30 -0.49
CA GLU A 557 19.15 -12.18 -1.52
C GLU A 557 18.26 -13.43 -1.60
N LYS A 558 18.87 -14.62 -1.53
CA LYS A 558 18.14 -15.89 -1.57
C LYS A 558 17.17 -16.04 -0.39
N VAL A 559 17.58 -15.67 0.82
CA VAL A 559 16.71 -15.74 2.00
C VAL A 559 15.59 -14.70 1.92
N ARG A 560 15.91 -13.47 1.48
CA ARG A 560 14.89 -12.43 1.22
C ARG A 560 13.87 -12.86 0.16
N LYS A 561 14.29 -13.62 -0.85
CA LYS A 561 13.38 -14.22 -1.83
C LYS A 561 12.42 -15.22 -1.18
N GLU A 562 12.92 -16.10 -0.31
CA GLU A 562 12.08 -17.07 0.43
C GLU A 562 11.04 -16.34 1.30
N GLN A 563 11.42 -15.23 1.93
CA GLN A 563 10.51 -14.35 2.65
C GLN A 563 9.44 -13.75 1.73
N ALA A 564 9.84 -13.14 0.61
CA ALA A 564 8.91 -12.56 -0.36
C ALA A 564 7.91 -13.60 -0.88
N ASP A 565 8.38 -14.78 -1.30
CA ASP A 565 7.53 -15.87 -1.80
C ASP A 565 6.52 -16.36 -0.73
N SER A 566 6.89 -16.29 0.55
CA SER A 566 6.01 -16.68 1.66
C SER A 566 4.90 -15.65 1.93
N LEU A 567 5.24 -14.35 1.90
CA LEU A 567 4.33 -13.25 2.19
C LEU A 567 3.23 -13.09 1.14
N GLU A 568 3.53 -13.40 -0.14
CA GLU A 568 2.54 -13.35 -1.23
C GLU A 568 1.34 -14.27 -0.99
N ARG A 569 1.51 -15.33 -0.18
CA ARG A 569 0.45 -16.33 0.11
C ARG A 569 -0.32 -16.03 1.38
N VAL A 570 0.05 -14.99 2.11
CA VAL A 570 -0.63 -14.59 3.35
C VAL A 570 -1.85 -13.76 2.98
N LYS A 571 -3.00 -14.13 3.54
CA LYS A 571 -4.25 -13.37 3.39
C LYS A 571 -4.10 -11.98 3.99
N GLU A 572 -4.84 -11.03 3.45
CA GLU A 572 -4.85 -9.64 3.90
C GLU A 572 -6.28 -9.22 4.26
N ILE A 573 -6.40 -8.25 5.16
CA ILE A 573 -7.66 -7.57 5.44
C ILE A 573 -7.40 -6.07 5.62
N MET A 574 -8.29 -5.22 5.10
CA MET A 574 -8.18 -3.78 5.30
C MET A 574 -8.36 -3.42 6.78
N VAL A 575 -7.50 -2.55 7.29
CA VAL A 575 -7.56 -2.05 8.67
C VAL A 575 -7.33 -0.54 8.68
N MET A 576 -7.57 0.10 9.81
CA MET A 576 -7.06 1.46 10.04
C MET A 576 -5.57 1.39 10.38
N LYS A 577 -4.84 2.41 9.94
CA LYS A 577 -3.45 2.69 10.33
C LYS A 577 -3.25 4.19 10.19
N GLU A 578 -3.23 4.87 11.32
CA GLU A 578 -2.95 6.31 11.40
C GLU A 578 -1.55 6.65 10.87
N MET A 579 -1.44 7.77 10.16
CA MET A 579 -0.16 8.33 9.73
C MET A 579 0.55 9.00 10.91
N GLU A 580 1.88 8.95 10.93
CA GLU A 580 2.66 9.66 11.96
C GLU A 580 2.47 11.18 11.89
N GLU A 581 2.37 11.70 10.66
CA GLU A 581 2.06 13.10 10.39
C GLU A 581 0.59 13.21 9.94
N PRO A 582 -0.29 13.83 10.75
CA PRO A 582 -1.68 14.03 10.38
C PRO A 582 -1.82 14.88 9.11
N ARG A 583 -2.82 14.54 8.28
CA ARG A 583 -3.16 15.32 7.10
C ARG A 583 -3.93 16.57 7.51
N GLU A 584 -3.51 17.71 7.00
CA GLU A 584 -4.28 18.95 7.16
C GLU A 584 -5.68 18.78 6.55
N THR A 585 -6.69 19.15 7.33
CA THR A 585 -8.09 19.06 6.94
C THR A 585 -8.66 20.46 6.80
N TYR A 586 -9.28 20.71 5.65
CA TYR A 586 -9.85 22.00 5.29
C TYR A 586 -11.37 21.88 5.17
N LEU A 587 -12.07 23.00 5.42
CA LEU A 587 -13.46 23.10 5.00
C LEU A 587 -13.49 23.11 3.47
N LEU A 588 -14.33 22.28 2.87
CA LEU A 588 -14.43 22.20 1.42
C LEU A 588 -15.60 23.02 0.90
N GLU A 589 -15.39 23.70 -0.23
CA GLU A 589 -16.47 24.34 -0.96
C GLU A 589 -17.51 23.31 -1.42
N ARG A 590 -18.78 23.72 -1.49
CA ARG A 590 -19.88 22.81 -1.83
C ARG A 590 -19.66 22.14 -3.19
N GLY A 591 -19.53 20.81 -3.17
CA GLY A 591 -19.35 20.00 -4.37
C GLY A 591 -17.95 20.09 -4.99
N GLN A 592 -16.98 20.62 -4.24
CA GLN A 592 -15.56 20.56 -4.59
C GLN A 592 -14.83 19.66 -3.58
N TYR A 593 -13.80 18.95 -4.02
CA TYR A 593 -13.01 18.02 -3.19
C TYR A 593 -11.58 18.52 -2.95
N ASP A 594 -11.15 19.54 -3.69
CA ASP A 594 -9.80 20.12 -3.67
C ASP A 594 -9.77 21.64 -3.42
N MET A 595 -10.94 22.27 -3.26
CA MET A 595 -11.06 23.71 -3.01
C MET A 595 -11.43 24.02 -1.56
N TYR A 596 -10.63 24.86 -0.93
CA TYR A 596 -10.80 25.26 0.46
C TYR A 596 -11.78 26.44 0.58
N GLY A 597 -12.80 26.29 1.42
CA GLY A 597 -13.90 27.25 1.63
C GLY A 597 -13.83 28.05 2.93
#